data_AF-E4NT32-F1
#
_entry.id   AF-E4NT32-F1
#
_cell.length_a   1.000
_cell.length_b   1.000
_cell.length_c   1.000
_cell.angle_alpha   90.00
_cell.angle_beta   90.00
_cell.angle_gamma   90.00
#
_symmetry.space_group_name_H-M   'P 1'
#
loop_
_entity.id
_entity.type
_entity.pdbx_description
1 polymer ?
#
loop_
_entity_poly.entity_id
_entity_poly.type
_entity_poly.pdbx_seq_one_letter_code
_entity_poly.pdbx_strand_id
1 'polypeptide(L)'
;MLNTALLLGGIAPVLSGLAAMFLGDAYVHLIGPHVPELFSKEAYEMLLLWVNLQGGDALVAGLSRIVVALLGTLILKQLFAAIGIFHSVYELWLLPTRALPWCDAAGACRNLAVVEIQLFVVLHVVLVLSFGYGLVRTYQPNFPAWKRSS
;
A
#
# COMPACT_ATOMS: atom_id res chain seq x y z
N MET A 1 12.25 -5.89 -13.87
CA MET A 1 10.83 -5.88 -13.46
C MET A 1 10.66 -5.88 -11.95
N LEU A 2 11.20 -6.85 -11.19
CA LEU A 2 11.10 -6.84 -9.72
C LEU A 2 11.65 -5.55 -9.07
N ASN A 3 12.82 -5.06 -9.49
CA ASN A 3 13.37 -3.81 -8.98
C ASN A 3 12.40 -2.63 -9.20
N THR A 4 11.85 -2.50 -10.41
CA THR A 4 10.89 -1.43 -10.75
C THR A 4 9.62 -1.54 -9.93
N ALA A 5 9.07 -2.75 -9.77
CA ALA A 5 7.88 -2.99 -8.96
C ALA A 5 8.12 -2.66 -7.47
N LEU A 6 9.30 -2.99 -6.93
CA LEU A 6 9.70 -2.66 -5.56
C LEU A 6 9.91 -1.15 -5.38
N LEU A 7 10.49 -0.45 -6.35
CA LEU A 7 10.66 1.01 -6.32
C LEU A 7 9.30 1.71 -6.34
N LEU A 8 8.46 1.38 -7.32
CA LEU A 8 7.12 1.98 -7.45
C LEU A 8 6.23 1.64 -6.25
N GLY A 9 6.28 0.39 -5.78
CA GLY A 9 5.59 -0.06 -4.57
C GLY A 9 6.19 0.44 -3.27
N GLY A 10 7.34 1.11 -3.32
CA GLY A 10 7.97 1.78 -2.18
C GLY A 10 7.65 3.27 -2.11
N ILE A 11 7.56 3.96 -3.25
CA ILE A 11 7.31 5.42 -3.30
C ILE A 11 5.96 5.78 -2.67
N ALA A 12 4.88 5.11 -3.05
CA ALA A 12 3.55 5.45 -2.54
C ALA A 12 3.43 5.29 -1.00
N PRO A 13 3.90 4.19 -0.37
CA PRO A 13 3.94 4.10 1.10
C PRO A 13 4.85 5.12 1.77
N VAL A 14 5.98 5.49 1.16
CA VAL A 14 6.83 6.58 1.71
C VAL A 14 6.07 7.90 1.75
N LEU A 15 5.42 8.27 0.64
CA LEU A 15 4.66 9.53 0.57
C LEU A 15 3.45 9.51 1.50
N SER A 16 2.70 8.40 1.52
CA SER A 16 1.57 8.21 2.43
C SER A 16 2.01 8.22 3.89
N GLY A 17 3.15 7.60 4.20
CA GLY A 17 3.69 7.55 5.56
C GLY A 17 4.15 8.92 6.06
N LEU A 18 4.87 9.67 5.21
CA LEU A 18 5.24 11.06 5.49
C LEU A 18 4.02 11.94 5.70
N ALA A 19 3.00 11.82 4.84
CA ALA A 19 1.75 12.57 4.98
C ALA A 19 1.04 12.22 6.30
N ALA A 20 0.89 10.94 6.63
CA ALA A 20 0.24 10.51 7.87
C ALA A 20 1.02 10.96 9.12
N MET A 21 2.37 10.89 9.12
CA MET A 21 3.21 11.29 10.26
C MET A 21 3.22 12.81 10.52
N PHE A 22 3.27 13.63 9.46
CA PHE A 22 3.43 15.08 9.61
C PHE A 22 2.13 15.86 9.44
N LEU A 23 1.11 15.25 8.83
CA LEU A 23 -0.18 15.85 8.53
C LEU A 23 -1.34 14.97 9.02
N GLY A 24 -1.15 14.19 10.09
CA GLY A 24 -2.15 13.25 10.61
C GLY A 24 -3.52 13.89 10.88
N ASP A 25 -3.55 15.12 11.38
CA ASP A 25 -4.79 15.88 11.61
C ASP A 25 -5.49 16.23 10.28
N ALA A 26 -4.72 16.68 9.28
CA ALA A 26 -5.25 16.91 7.93
C ALA A 26 -5.69 15.61 7.26
N TYR A 27 -5.02 14.50 7.55
CA TYR A 27 -5.35 13.16 7.05
C TYR A 27 -6.70 12.67 7.61
N VAL A 28 -6.97 12.88 8.90
CA VAL A 28 -8.29 12.57 9.48
C VAL A 28 -9.37 13.51 8.94
N HIS A 29 -9.06 14.79 8.73
CA HIS A 29 -9.98 15.73 8.11
C HIS A 29 -10.28 15.47 6.62
N LEU A 30 -9.38 14.78 5.90
CA LEU A 30 -9.63 14.30 4.54
C LEU A 30 -10.75 13.26 4.52
N ILE A 31 -10.82 12.41 5.56
CA ILE A 31 -11.92 11.45 5.74
C ILE A 31 -13.24 12.23 5.89
N GLY A 32 -13.28 13.23 6.79
CA GLY A 32 -14.46 14.08 6.96
C GLY A 32 -14.23 15.26 7.90
N PRO A 33 -14.89 16.42 7.67
CA PRO A 33 -14.75 17.59 8.55
C PRO A 33 -15.24 17.32 9.98
N HIS A 34 -16.26 16.48 10.14
CA HIS A 34 -16.91 16.19 11.41
C HIS A 34 -16.37 14.95 12.11
N VAL A 35 -15.36 14.27 11.54
CA VAL A 35 -14.77 13.07 12.17
C VAL A 35 -14.25 13.35 13.58
N PRO A 36 -13.59 14.49 13.89
CA PRO A 36 -13.16 14.78 15.26
C PRO A 36 -14.32 14.90 16.25
N GLU A 37 -15.49 15.34 15.79
CA GLU A 37 -16.69 15.52 16.62
C GLU A 37 -17.34 14.17 16.99
N LEU A 38 -16.99 13.08 16.29
CA LEU A 38 -17.47 11.73 16.57
C LEU A 38 -16.73 11.06 17.75
N PHE A 39 -15.63 11.65 18.23
CA PHE A 39 -14.79 11.09 19.28
C PHE A 39 -14.71 12.02 20.49
N SER A 40 -14.50 11.46 21.68
CA SER A 40 -14.03 12.27 22.82
C SER A 40 -12.63 12.80 22.51
N LYS A 41 -12.21 13.86 23.21
CA LYS A 41 -10.86 14.44 23.03
C LYS A 41 -9.76 13.39 23.18
N GLU A 42 -9.85 12.54 24.20
CA GLU A 42 -8.88 11.48 24.48
C GLU A 42 -8.90 10.39 23.40
N ALA A 43 -10.09 10.02 22.92
CA ALA A 43 -10.23 9.05 21.83
C ALA A 43 -9.68 9.60 20.49
N TYR A 44 -9.83 10.91 20.25
CA TYR A 44 -9.28 11.56 19.07
C TYR A 44 -7.75 11.67 19.12
N GLU A 45 -7.17 12.02 20.27
CA GLU A 45 -5.71 12.02 20.46
C GLU A 45 -5.12 10.61 20.26
N MET A 46 -5.82 9.58 20.73
CA MET A 46 -5.46 8.19 20.46
C MET A 46 -5.58 7.83 18.97
N LEU A 47 -6.63 8.28 18.28
CA LEU A 47 -6.78 8.09 16.84
C LEU A 47 -5.62 8.71 16.06
N LEU A 48 -5.21 9.94 16.40
CA LEU A 48 -4.07 10.61 15.78
C LEU A 48 -2.76 9.88 16.04
N LEU A 49 -2.56 9.37 17.26
CA LEU A 49 -1.40 8.52 17.58
C LEU A 49 -1.37 7.26 16.70
N TRP A 50 -2.52 6.61 16.51
CA TRP A 50 -2.66 5.45 15.64
C TRP A 50 -2.37 5.78 14.18
N VAL A 51 -2.90 6.89 13.65
CA VAL A 51 -2.63 7.36 12.29
C VAL A 51 -1.14 7.64 12.09
N ASN A 52 -0.50 8.31 13.05
CA ASN A 52 0.94 8.58 13.01
C ASN A 52 1.78 7.29 13.05
N LEU A 53 1.40 6.33 13.90
CA LEU A 53 2.08 5.03 13.99
C LEU A 53 1.95 4.26 12.67
N GLN A 54 0.74 4.20 12.12
CA GLN A 54 0.49 3.56 10.83
C GLN A 54 1.23 4.29 9.69
N GLY A 55 1.36 5.62 9.77
CA GLY A 55 2.21 6.41 8.88
C GLY A 55 3.69 6.03 8.98
N GLY A 56 4.20 5.86 10.20
CA GLY A 56 5.56 5.38 10.45
C GLY A 56 5.81 4.00 9.87
N ASP A 57 4.89 3.06 10.08
CA ASP A 57 4.96 1.70 9.53
C ASP A 57 4.96 1.72 7.99
N ALA A 58 4.09 2.54 7.38
CA ALA A 58 4.03 2.71 5.92
C ALA A 58 5.33 3.30 5.37
N LEU A 59 5.92 4.28 6.07
CA LEU A 59 7.19 4.88 5.70
C LEU A 59 8.32 3.84 5.73
N VAL A 60 8.45 3.09 6.83
CA VAL A 60 9.48 2.05 6.99
C VAL A 60 9.30 0.96 5.94
N ALA A 61 8.07 0.50 5.70
CA ALA A 61 7.78 -0.50 4.67
C ALA A 61 8.15 0.01 3.27
N GLY A 62 7.83 1.26 2.95
CA GLY A 62 8.17 1.89 1.68
C GLY A 62 9.67 2.03 1.45
N LEU A 63 10.39 2.55 2.45
CA LEU A 63 11.86 2.66 2.42
C LEU A 63 12.52 1.28 2.31
N SER A 64 12.03 0.29 3.04
CA SER A 64 12.55 -1.08 2.97
C SER A 64 12.41 -1.67 1.56
N ARG A 65 11.28 -1.43 0.87
CA ARG A 65 11.11 -1.84 -0.53
C ARG A 65 12.09 -1.16 -1.47
N ILE A 66 12.34 0.13 -1.29
CA ILE A 66 13.33 0.89 -2.10
C ILE A 66 14.74 0.35 -1.86
N VAL A 67 15.15 0.18 -0.60
CA VAL A 67 16.46 -0.35 -0.22
C VAL A 67 16.66 -1.75 -0.80
N VAL A 68 15.67 -2.64 -0.68
CA VAL A 68 15.74 -3.99 -1.25
C VAL A 68 15.77 -3.96 -2.77
N ALA A 69 15.06 -3.02 -3.43
CA ALA A 69 15.13 -2.88 -4.88
C ALA A 69 16.55 -2.55 -5.37
N LEU A 70 17.24 -1.66 -4.66
CA LEU A 70 18.55 -1.15 -5.03
C LEU A 70 19.69 -2.10 -4.63
N LEU A 71 19.66 -2.59 -3.39
CA LEU A 71 20.79 -3.29 -2.76
C LEU A 71 20.51 -4.77 -2.48
N GLY A 72 19.24 -5.21 -2.57
CA GLY A 72 18.84 -6.55 -2.21
C GLY A 72 19.33 -7.62 -3.18
N THR A 73 19.61 -8.81 -2.65
CA THR A 73 19.84 -10.02 -3.44
C THR A 73 18.55 -10.44 -4.17
N LEU A 74 18.67 -11.30 -5.18
CA LEU A 74 17.50 -11.79 -5.93
C LEU A 74 16.48 -12.48 -5.01
N ILE A 75 16.95 -13.32 -4.08
CA ILE A 75 16.09 -14.03 -3.11
C ILE A 75 15.34 -13.03 -2.23
N LEU A 76 16.04 -12.01 -1.71
CA LEU A 76 15.41 -10.99 -0.87
C LEU A 76 14.35 -10.20 -1.64
N LYS A 77 14.60 -9.89 -2.91
CA LYS A 77 13.63 -9.24 -3.81
C LYS A 77 12.41 -10.11 -4.07
N GLN A 78 12.59 -11.42 -4.23
CA GLN A 78 11.49 -12.37 -4.40
C GLN A 78 10.64 -12.48 -3.12
N LEU A 79 11.27 -12.55 -1.95
CA LEU A 79 10.57 -12.56 -0.67
C LEU A 79 9.74 -11.27 -0.47
N PHE A 80 10.35 -10.11 -0.72
CA PHE A 80 9.63 -8.82 -0.62
C PHE A 80 8.50 -8.70 -1.63
N ALA A 81 8.66 -9.24 -2.85
CA ALA A 81 7.58 -9.29 -3.82
C ALA A 81 6.43 -10.20 -3.37
N ALA A 82 6.72 -11.38 -2.79
CA ALA A 82 5.70 -12.26 -2.24
C ALA A 82 4.93 -11.58 -1.09
N ILE A 83 5.64 -11.00 -0.12
CA ILE A 83 5.04 -10.22 0.98
C ILE A 83 4.19 -9.07 0.42
N GLY A 84 4.71 -8.35 -0.58
CA GLY A 84 4.02 -7.27 -1.26
C GLY A 84 2.72 -7.70 -1.94
N ILE A 85 2.69 -8.90 -2.54
CA ILE A 85 1.47 -9.49 -3.10
C ILE A 85 0.46 -9.78 -1.99
N PHE A 86 0.86 -10.48 -0.93
CA PHE A 86 -0.05 -10.83 0.16
C PHE A 86 -0.65 -9.58 0.82
N HIS A 87 0.18 -8.59 1.12
CA HIS A 87 -0.28 -7.31 1.66
C HIS A 87 -1.23 -6.61 0.70
N SER A 88 -0.91 -6.55 -0.60
CA SER A 88 -1.79 -5.90 -1.57
C SER A 88 -3.12 -6.62 -1.76
N VAL A 89 -3.15 -7.95 -1.72
CA VAL A 89 -4.40 -8.73 -1.75
C VAL A 89 -5.23 -8.48 -0.50
N TYR A 90 -4.59 -8.37 0.67
CA TYR A 90 -5.27 -8.02 1.90
C TYR A 90 -5.91 -6.62 1.82
N GLU A 91 -5.19 -5.62 1.33
CA GLU A 91 -5.72 -4.26 1.14
C GLU A 91 -6.85 -4.21 0.10
N LEU A 92 -6.74 -4.98 -0.99
CA LEU A 92 -7.80 -5.12 -2.01
C LEU A 92 -9.08 -5.75 -1.44
N TRP A 93 -8.98 -6.52 -0.37
CA TRP A 93 -10.15 -7.00 0.36
C TRP A 93 -10.64 -5.95 1.37
N LEU A 94 -9.74 -5.40 2.18
CA LEU A 94 -10.08 -4.50 3.29
C LEU A 94 -10.72 -3.19 2.82
N LEU A 95 -10.09 -2.50 1.86
CA LEU A 95 -10.49 -1.17 1.41
C LEU A 95 -11.94 -1.12 0.87
N PRO A 96 -12.33 -1.98 -0.11
CA PRO A 96 -13.68 -1.93 -0.65
C PRO A 96 -14.73 -2.57 0.27
N THR A 97 -14.37 -3.55 1.11
CA THR A 97 -15.38 -4.29 1.90
C THR A 97 -15.57 -3.76 3.33
N ARG A 98 -14.59 -3.03 3.87
CA ARG A 98 -14.64 -2.48 5.23
C ARG A 98 -14.54 -0.97 5.22
N ALA A 99 -13.53 -0.40 4.54
CA ALA A 99 -13.28 1.04 4.61
C ALA A 99 -14.37 1.85 3.89
N LEU A 100 -14.73 1.51 2.64
CA LEU A 100 -15.80 2.21 1.91
C LEU A 100 -17.16 2.12 2.61
N PRO A 101 -17.66 0.93 3.03
CA PRO A 101 -18.95 0.85 3.72
C PRO A 101 -18.96 1.57 5.07
N TRP A 102 -17.84 1.58 5.81
CA TRP A 102 -17.73 2.37 7.03
C TRP A 102 -17.81 3.87 6.73
N CYS A 103 -17.12 4.32 5.68
CA CYS A 103 -17.16 5.69 5.22
C CYS A 103 -18.59 6.14 4.85
N ASP A 104 -19.31 5.30 4.10
CA ASP A 104 -20.70 5.54 3.71
C ASP A 104 -21.63 5.55 4.93
N ALA A 105 -21.49 4.58 5.84
CA ALA A 105 -22.32 4.45 7.04
C ALA A 105 -22.09 5.57 8.05
N ALA A 106 -20.88 6.11 8.13
CA ALA A 106 -20.56 7.24 9.00
C ALA A 106 -21.14 8.57 8.47
N GLY A 107 -21.65 8.61 7.24
CA GLY A 107 -22.21 9.83 6.62
C GLY A 107 -21.20 10.97 6.48
N ALA A 108 -19.92 10.70 6.71
CA ALA A 108 -18.87 11.70 6.91
C ALA A 108 -17.82 11.69 5.79
N CYS A 109 -17.87 10.71 4.87
CA CYS A 109 -16.81 10.52 3.88
C CYS A 109 -16.86 11.62 2.81
N ARG A 110 -15.79 12.41 2.68
CA ARG A 110 -15.64 13.33 1.54
C ARG A 110 -15.47 12.53 0.25
N ASN A 111 -15.97 13.06 -0.87
CA ASN A 111 -15.73 12.49 -2.21
C ASN A 111 -14.23 12.26 -2.48
N LEU A 112 -13.37 13.11 -1.91
CA LEU A 112 -11.92 12.98 -2.02
C LEU A 112 -11.39 11.68 -1.37
N ALA A 113 -11.89 11.30 -0.19
CA ALA A 113 -11.51 10.05 0.48
C ALA A 113 -11.95 8.82 -0.32
N VAL A 114 -13.13 8.84 -0.92
CA VAL A 114 -13.60 7.76 -1.81
C VAL A 114 -12.68 7.63 -3.02
N VAL A 115 -12.31 8.75 -3.66
CA VAL A 115 -11.37 8.76 -4.79
C VAL A 115 -10.01 8.23 -4.36
N GLU A 116 -9.49 8.63 -3.21
CA GLU A 116 -8.23 8.11 -2.66
C GLU A 116 -8.29 6.60 -2.46
N ILE A 117 -9.35 6.07 -1.83
CA ILE A 117 -9.51 4.62 -1.64
C ILE A 117 -9.52 3.88 -2.98
N GLN A 118 -10.21 4.42 -3.99
CA GLN A 118 -10.22 3.82 -5.33
C GLN A 118 -8.83 3.86 -5.99
N LEU A 119 -8.09 4.96 -5.84
CA LEU A 119 -6.71 5.06 -6.33
C LEU A 119 -5.78 4.04 -5.64
N PHE A 120 -5.93 3.84 -4.32
CA PHE A 120 -5.20 2.83 -3.58
C PHE A 120 -5.52 1.41 -4.07
N VAL A 121 -6.80 1.10 -4.30
CA VAL A 121 -7.22 -0.18 -4.88
C VAL A 121 -6.55 -0.40 -6.24
N VAL A 122 -6.60 0.58 -7.15
CA VAL A 122 -5.95 0.48 -8.47
C VAL A 122 -4.44 0.27 -8.33
N LEU A 123 -3.78 1.01 -7.43
CA LEU A 123 -2.36 0.84 -7.14
C LEU A 123 -2.03 -0.59 -6.69
N HIS A 124 -2.82 -1.13 -5.76
CA HIS A 124 -2.60 -2.50 -5.27
C HIS A 124 -2.82 -3.56 -6.35
N VAL A 125 -3.78 -3.37 -7.27
CA VAL A 125 -3.91 -4.23 -8.47
C VAL A 125 -2.62 -4.20 -9.30
N VAL A 126 -2.12 -3.00 -9.61
CA VAL A 126 -0.89 -2.85 -10.39
C VAL A 126 0.32 -3.49 -9.69
N LEU A 127 0.41 -3.36 -8.36
CA LEU A 127 1.48 -3.97 -7.57
C LEU A 127 1.40 -5.50 -7.58
N VAL A 128 0.22 -6.09 -7.37
CA VAL A 128 0.04 -7.54 -7.44
C VAL A 128 0.46 -8.08 -8.81
N LEU A 129 0.01 -7.45 -9.89
CA LEU A 129 0.36 -7.86 -11.25
C LEU A 129 1.86 -7.71 -11.52
N SER A 130 2.47 -6.60 -11.08
CA SER A 130 3.88 -6.31 -11.32
C SER A 130 4.80 -7.23 -10.52
N PHE A 131 4.48 -7.51 -9.26
CA PHE A 131 5.20 -8.48 -8.44
C PHE A 131 5.01 -9.90 -8.95
N GLY A 132 3.78 -10.30 -9.27
CA GLY A 132 3.48 -11.63 -9.80
C GLY A 132 4.22 -11.88 -11.11
N TYR A 133 4.16 -10.94 -12.06
CA TYR A 133 4.92 -11.01 -13.30
C TYR A 133 6.44 -11.04 -13.05
N GLY A 134 6.92 -10.19 -12.14
CA GLY A 134 8.33 -10.17 -11.76
C GLY A 134 8.83 -11.51 -11.20
N LEU A 135 8.04 -12.14 -10.34
CA LEU A 135 8.33 -13.48 -9.79
C LEU A 135 8.35 -14.53 -10.90
N VAL A 136 7.30 -14.62 -11.72
CA VAL A 136 7.20 -15.59 -12.83
C VAL A 136 8.40 -15.46 -13.77
N ARG A 137 8.79 -14.24 -14.13
CA ARG A 137 9.96 -14.00 -14.98
C ARG A 137 11.28 -14.43 -14.35
N THR A 138 11.43 -14.32 -13.04
CA THR A 138 12.62 -14.83 -12.34
C THR A 138 12.66 -16.35 -12.24
N TYR A 139 11.51 -17.03 -12.25
CA TYR A 139 11.41 -18.50 -12.26
C TYR A 139 11.37 -19.11 -13.66
N GLN A 140 11.24 -18.30 -14.71
CA GLN A 140 11.44 -18.71 -16.10
C GLN A 140 12.85 -18.28 -16.56
N PRO A 141 13.94 -18.94 -16.13
CA PRO A 141 15.18 -18.81 -16.85
C PRO A 141 14.90 -19.40 -18.23
N ASN A 142 15.21 -18.64 -19.29
CA ASN A 142 15.21 -19.06 -20.69
C ASN A 142 14.97 -20.56 -20.89
N PHE A 143 13.74 -20.96 -21.25
CA PHE A 143 13.56 -22.29 -21.85
C PHE A 143 14.56 -22.35 -23.02
N PRO A 144 15.52 -23.29 -23.03
CA PRO A 144 16.45 -23.39 -24.14
C PRO A 144 15.62 -23.59 -25.41
N ALA A 145 15.94 -22.79 -26.44
CA ALA A 145 15.21 -22.74 -27.71
C ALA A 145 15.06 -24.10 -28.41
N TRP A 146 15.81 -25.12 -27.97
CA TRP A 146 15.70 -26.51 -28.41
C TRP A 146 14.28 -27.07 -28.27
N LYS A 147 13.54 -26.79 -27.18
CA LYS A 147 12.23 -27.44 -26.94
C LYS A 147 11.07 -26.92 -27.81
N ARG A 148 11.33 -26.08 -28.81
CA ARG A 148 10.32 -25.58 -29.77
C ARG A 148 10.30 -26.30 -31.11
N SER A 149 11.13 -27.32 -31.29
CA SER A 149 11.14 -28.16 -32.49
C SER A 149 11.21 -29.64 -32.13
N SER A 150 10.06 -30.22 -31.81
CA SER A 150 9.79 -31.66 -31.93
C SER A 150 8.29 -31.85 -32.11
#